data_AF-A0A954SNI4-F1
#
_entry.id   AF-A0A954SNI4-F1
#
_cell.length_a   1.000
_cell.length_b   1.000
_cell.length_c   1.000
_cell.angle_alpha   90.00
_cell.angle_beta   90.00
_cell.angle_gamma   90.00
#
_symmetry.space_group_name_H-M   'P 1'
#
loop_
_entity.id
_entity.type
_entity.pdbx_description
1 polymer ?
#
loop_
_entity_poly.entity_id
_entity_poly.type
_entity_poly.pdbx_seq_one_letter_code
_entity_poly.pdbx_strand_id
1 'polypeptide(L)'
;MRVFKHQYKGRDGKPRELKVWYIEFQCHRDRLRRLPGFRDKGVTTELGRRIERLVSYRQMNMTPDPETCRWLEGLDDVTRERLQRFDLIDSRTASNAKLLSEHIADFEADLQNRGRTPSHYQAVLQRVRKTVEDCEFF
;
A
#
# COMPACT_ATOMS: atom_id res chain seq x y z
N MET A 1 17.92 7.72 4.95
CA MET A 1 17.57 6.33 5.34
C MET A 1 18.78 5.60 5.91
N ARG A 2 18.56 4.69 6.88
CA ARG A 2 19.57 3.76 7.41
C ARG A 2 19.14 2.31 7.21
N VAL A 3 20.08 1.44 6.79
CA VAL A 3 19.86 -0.02 6.70
C VAL A 3 20.76 -0.72 7.71
N PHE A 4 20.18 -1.57 8.58
CA PHE A 4 20.90 -2.21 9.68
C PHE A 4 20.31 -3.58 10.04
N LYS A 5 21.06 -4.41 10.77
CA LYS A 5 20.54 -5.61 11.42
C LYS A 5 20.36 -5.34 12.91
N HIS A 6 19.22 -5.75 13.46
CA HIS A 6 19.04 -5.71 14.90
C HIS A 6 19.77 -6.88 15.55
N GLN A 7 20.38 -6.62 16.70
CA GLN A 7 20.96 -7.64 17.56
C GLN A 7 20.05 -7.85 18.76
N TYR A 8 19.83 -9.11 19.14
CA TYR A 8 19.06 -9.48 20.33
C TYR A 8 19.86 -10.46 21.16
N LYS A 9 19.61 -10.48 22.47
CA LYS A 9 20.20 -11.49 23.36
C LYS A 9 19.41 -12.79 23.21
N GLY A 10 20.09 -13.87 22.85
CA GLY A 10 19.51 -15.20 22.84
C GLY A 10 19.18 -15.67 24.26
N ARG A 11 18.39 -16.74 24.36
CA ARG A 11 18.04 -17.38 25.66
C ARG A 11 19.27 -17.88 26.42
N ASP A 12 20.38 -18.08 25.70
CA ASP A 12 21.72 -18.44 26.16
C ASP A 12 22.58 -17.22 26.58
N GLY A 13 22.03 -16.00 26.55
CA GLY A 13 22.73 -14.77 26.89
C GLY A 13 23.69 -14.25 25.81
N LYS A 14 23.90 -15.00 24.72
CA LYS A 14 24.80 -14.60 23.62
C LYS A 14 24.09 -13.65 22.64
N PRO A 15 24.79 -12.63 22.10
CA PRO A 15 24.21 -11.76 21.09
C PRO A 15 23.99 -12.55 19.80
N ARG A 16 22.80 -12.42 19.22
CA ARG A 16 22.43 -12.99 17.93
C ARG A 16 21.88 -11.90 17.02
N GLU A 17 22.21 -12.00 15.74
CA GLU A 17 21.69 -11.07 14.73
C GLU A 17 20.38 -11.61 14.13
N LEU A 18 19.47 -10.70 13.80
CA LEU A 18 18.32 -11.05 12.98
C LEU A 18 18.79 -11.47 11.57
N LYS A 19 18.06 -12.43 10.99
CA LYS A 19 18.33 -12.93 9.63
C LYS A 19 17.97 -11.91 8.54
N VAL A 20 17.23 -10.86 8.89
CA VAL A 20 16.65 -9.86 7.98
C VAL A 20 17.23 -8.49 8.30
N TRP A 21 17.51 -7.71 7.25
CA TRP A 21 17.90 -6.32 7.35
C TRP A 21 16.67 -5.43 7.55
N TYR A 22 16.81 -4.40 8.36
CA TYR A 22 15.78 -3.40 8.63
C TYR A 22 16.14 -2.08 7.96
N ILE A 23 15.11 -1.39 7.49
CA ILE A 23 15.15 -0.06 6.90
C ILE A 23 14.56 0.90 7.94
N GLU A 24 15.33 1.89 8.36
CA GLU A 24 14.86 3.02 9.15
C GLU A 24 14.84 4.28 8.29
N PHE A 25 13.69 4.94 8.25
CA PHE A 25 13.44 6.11 7.42
C PHE A 25 12.48 7.07 8.13
N GLN A 26 12.55 8.34 7.77
CA GLN A 26 11.65 9.38 8.25
C GLN A 26 10.47 9.48 7.28
N CYS A 27 9.25 9.39 7.81
CA CYS A 27 8.06 9.53 6.98
C CYS A 27 7.71 11.00 6.75
N HIS A 28 6.72 11.26 5.88
CA HIS A 28 6.27 12.61 5.52
C HIS A 28 5.74 13.47 6.69
N ARG A 29 5.53 12.86 7.88
CA ARG A 29 5.09 13.53 9.13
C ARG A 29 6.22 13.61 10.17
N ASP A 30 7.47 13.57 9.73
CA ASP A 30 8.67 13.56 10.57
C ASP A 30 8.74 12.44 11.62
N ARG A 31 8.01 11.34 11.43
CA ARG A 31 8.08 10.18 12.31
C ARG A 31 9.09 9.18 11.77
N LEU A 32 10.00 8.74 12.63
CA LEU A 32 10.89 7.61 12.33
C LEU A 32 10.10 6.31 12.30
N ARG A 33 10.20 5.60 11.19
CA ARG A 33 9.56 4.30 10.95
C ARG A 33 10.61 3.25 10.61
N ARG A 34 10.28 2.00 10.94
CA ARG A 34 11.12 0.84 10.66
C ARG A 34 10.33 -0.18 9.86
N LEU A 35 10.92 -0.69 8.78
CA LEU A 35 10.37 -1.74 7.96
C LEU A 35 11.41 -2.87 7.84
N PRO A 36 11.06 -4.13 8.11
CA PRO A 36 11.96 -5.23 7.74
C PRO A 36 11.99 -5.36 6.22
N GLY A 37 13.18 -5.58 5.68
CA GLY A 37 13.42 -5.88 4.27
C GLY A 37 13.75 -7.35 4.07
N PHE A 38 14.88 -7.62 3.42
CA PHE A 38 15.29 -8.94 2.98
C PHE A 38 16.51 -9.46 3.74
N ARG A 39 16.90 -10.71 3.48
CA ARG A 39 18.14 -11.31 4.03
C ARG A 39 19.39 -10.68 3.42
N ASP A 40 19.27 -10.19 2.18
CA ASP A 40 20.32 -9.49 1.47
C ASP A 40 20.27 -7.97 1.75
N LYS A 41 21.45 -7.38 1.96
CA LYS A 41 21.59 -5.95 2.27
C LYS A 41 21.32 -5.08 1.05
N GLY A 42 21.80 -5.49 -0.12
CA GLY A 42 21.65 -4.75 -1.38
C GLY A 42 20.18 -4.62 -1.76
N VAL A 43 19.46 -5.74 -1.78
CA VAL A 43 18.01 -5.77 -2.07
C VAL A 43 17.23 -4.91 -1.06
N THR A 44 17.60 -4.97 0.22
CA THR A 44 16.98 -4.15 1.27
C THR A 44 17.27 -2.66 1.10
N THR A 45 18.47 -2.31 0.63
CA THR A 45 18.85 -0.93 0.36
C THR A 45 18.05 -0.36 -0.81
N GLU A 46 17.84 -1.15 -1.86
CA GLU A 46 17.05 -0.75 -3.01
C GLU A 46 15.57 -0.57 -2.65
N LEU A 47 15.01 -1.48 -1.85
CA LEU A 47 13.67 -1.32 -1.26
C LEU A 47 13.57 0.00 -0.48
N GLY A 48 14.58 0.31 0.33
CA GLY A 48 14.61 1.55 1.11
C GLY A 48 14.67 2.82 0.24
N ARG A 49 15.41 2.81 -0.87
CA ARG A 49 15.43 3.93 -1.84
C ARG A 49 14.06 4.16 -2.47
N ARG A 50 13.34 3.09 -2.83
CA ARG A 50 11.96 3.20 -3.36
C ARG A 50 11.01 3.78 -2.32
N ILE A 51 11.16 3.41 -1.05
CA ILE A 51 10.39 3.98 0.05
C ILE A 51 10.69 5.46 0.25
N GLU A 52 11.96 5.90 0.20
CA GLU A 52 12.29 7.33 0.28
C GLU A 52 11.66 8.12 -0.87
N ARG A 53 11.69 7.58 -2.10
CA ARG A 53 11.03 8.21 -3.24
C ARG A 53 9.51 8.35 -3.03
N LEU A 54 8.87 7.31 -2.48
CA LEU A 54 7.46 7.35 -2.11
C LEU A 54 7.17 8.40 -1.02
N VAL A 55 8.04 8.51 -0.02
CA VAL A 55 7.95 9.56 1.02
C VAL A 55 8.00 10.94 0.38
N SER A 56 8.90 11.17 -0.58
CA SER A 56 9.00 12.45 -1.31
C SER A 56 7.71 12.78 -2.06
N TYR A 57 7.13 11.83 -2.80
CA TYR A 57 5.83 12.02 -3.46
C TYR A 57 4.74 12.41 -2.46
N ARG A 58 4.70 11.73 -1.30
CA ARG A 58 3.72 12.02 -0.25
C ARG A 58 3.94 13.38 0.40
N GLN A 59 5.18 13.80 0.66
CA GLN A 59 5.51 15.13 1.18
C GLN A 59 5.08 16.25 0.22
N MET A 60 5.25 16.02 -1.08
CA MET A 60 4.90 16.99 -2.13
C MET A 60 3.42 16.95 -2.54
N ASN A 61 2.61 16.05 -1.96
CA ASN A 61 1.24 15.77 -2.40
C ASN A 61 1.12 15.48 -3.91
N MET A 62 2.12 14.79 -4.47
CA MET A 62 2.17 14.42 -5.89
C MET A 62 1.78 12.95 -6.09
N THR A 63 1.24 12.64 -7.25
CA THR A 63 1.03 11.26 -7.69
C THR A 63 2.38 10.60 -8.00
N PRO A 64 2.63 9.35 -7.55
CA PRO A 64 3.82 8.62 -7.93
C PRO A 64 3.92 8.41 -9.45
N ASP A 65 5.14 8.31 -9.96
CA ASP A 65 5.38 8.03 -11.37
C ASP A 65 5.01 6.57 -11.76
N PRO A 66 4.85 6.25 -13.06
CA PRO A 66 4.41 4.92 -13.52
C PRO A 66 5.33 3.76 -13.11
N GLU A 67 6.62 3.99 -12.90
CA GLU A 67 7.53 2.96 -12.37
C GLU A 67 7.22 2.68 -10.91
N THR A 68 7.03 3.73 -10.11
CA THR A 68 6.66 3.62 -8.70
C THR A 68 5.30 2.95 -8.53
N CYS A 69 4.31 3.26 -9.37
CA CYS A 69 3.00 2.60 -9.35
C CYS A 69 3.09 1.09 -9.64
N ARG A 70 3.77 0.69 -10.72
CA ARG A 70 3.98 -0.73 -11.04
C ARG A 70 4.72 -1.48 -9.93
N TRP A 71 5.68 -0.82 -9.29
CA TRP A 71 6.34 -1.40 -8.13
C TRP A 71 5.38 -1.63 -6.96
N LEU A 72 4.51 -0.65 -6.66
CA LEU A 72 3.50 -0.79 -5.59
C LEU A 72 2.53 -1.94 -5.87
N GLU A 73 2.13 -2.13 -7.13
CA GLU A 73 1.26 -3.24 -7.55
C GLU A 73 1.89 -4.62 -7.30
N GLY A 74 3.21 -4.74 -7.50
CA GLY A 74 3.97 -5.97 -7.27
C GLY A 74 4.39 -6.23 -5.82
N LEU A 75 4.02 -5.38 -4.86
CA LEU A 75 4.32 -5.60 -3.44
C LEU A 75 3.41 -6.66 -2.83
N ASP A 76 3.99 -7.49 -1.95
CA ASP A 76 3.25 -8.41 -1.10
C ASP A 76 2.32 -7.68 -0.12
N ASP A 77 1.24 -8.34 0.28
CA ASP A 77 0.19 -7.77 1.12
C ASP A 77 0.73 -7.26 2.46
N VAL A 78 1.70 -7.96 3.07
CA VAL A 78 2.26 -7.59 4.37
C VAL A 78 3.05 -6.29 4.27
N THR A 79 3.85 -6.12 3.21
CA THR A 79 4.57 -4.87 2.95
C THR A 79 3.60 -3.75 2.62
N ARG A 80 2.59 -4.01 1.79
CA ARG A 80 1.55 -3.05 1.40
C ARG A 80 0.79 -2.52 2.62
N GLU A 81 0.27 -3.39 3.48
CA GLU A 81 -0.44 -3.02 4.71
C GLU A 81 0.43 -2.14 5.63
N ARG A 82 1.73 -2.43 5.72
CA ARG A 82 2.66 -1.61 6.52
C ARG A 82 2.83 -0.22 5.94
N LEU A 83 2.99 -0.09 4.63
CA LEU A 83 3.09 1.22 3.97
C LEU A 83 1.79 2.02 4.12
N GLN A 84 0.63 1.38 4.07
CA GLN A 84 -0.67 1.99 4.38
C GLN A 84 -0.74 2.47 5.83
N ARG A 85 -0.33 1.62 6.79
CA ARG A 85 -0.29 1.98 8.22
C ARG A 85 0.64 3.16 8.50
N PHE A 86 1.66 3.35 7.67
CA PHE A 86 2.56 4.50 7.73
C PHE A 86 2.04 5.73 6.95
N ASP A 87 0.87 5.62 6.33
CA ASP A 87 0.24 6.65 5.51
C ASP A 87 1.12 7.12 4.34
N LEU A 88 1.91 6.19 3.80
CA LEU A 88 2.77 6.41 2.63
C LEU A 88 2.06 6.10 1.32
N ILE A 89 1.10 5.18 1.37
CA ILE A 89 0.14 4.92 0.30
C ILE A 89 -1.25 5.17 0.87
N ASP A 90 -2.07 5.90 0.13
CA ASP A 90 -3.44 6.12 0.50
C ASP A 90 -4.22 4.81 0.29
N SER A 91 -5.19 4.55 1.16
CA SER A 91 -6.27 3.59 0.89
C SER A 91 -6.88 3.77 -0.51
N ARG A 92 -6.94 5.01 -1.03
CA ARG A 92 -7.34 5.32 -2.42
C ARG A 92 -6.33 4.88 -3.50
N THR A 93 -5.04 4.77 -3.19
CA THR A 93 -4.07 4.19 -4.14
C THR A 93 -4.14 2.67 -4.14
N ALA A 94 -4.53 2.05 -3.01
CA ALA A 94 -4.92 0.65 -2.97
C ALA A 94 -6.25 0.39 -3.71
N SER A 95 -7.17 1.35 -3.67
CA SER A 95 -8.32 1.40 -4.57
C SER A 95 -7.90 1.47 -6.03
N ASN A 96 -6.89 2.25 -6.43
CA ASN A 96 -6.41 2.22 -7.83
C ASN A 96 -5.78 0.89 -8.27
N ALA A 97 -5.44 -0.02 -7.34
CA ALA A 97 -5.00 -1.37 -7.64
C ALA A 97 -6.17 -2.38 -7.72
N LYS A 98 -7.37 -1.96 -7.32
CA LYS A 98 -8.59 -2.75 -7.48
C LYS A 98 -9.12 -2.59 -8.91
N LEU A 99 -9.64 -3.68 -9.48
CA LEU A 99 -10.34 -3.61 -10.75
C LEU A 99 -11.56 -2.70 -10.63
N LEU A 100 -11.98 -2.09 -11.74
CA LEU A 100 -13.19 -1.27 -11.75
C LEU A 100 -14.44 -2.06 -11.29
N SER A 101 -14.47 -3.37 -11.53
CA SER A 101 -15.46 -4.30 -10.96
C SER A 101 -15.52 -4.29 -9.44
N GLU A 102 -14.36 -4.26 -8.78
CA GLU A 102 -14.26 -4.29 -7.32
C GLU A 102 -14.71 -2.96 -6.71
N HIS A 103 -14.51 -1.83 -7.40
CA HIS A 103 -15.09 -0.54 -7.00
C HIS A 103 -16.60 -0.52 -7.09
N ILE A 104 -17.16 -1.16 -8.12
CA ILE A 104 -18.62 -1.26 -8.27
C ILE A 104 -19.21 -2.11 -7.14
N ALA A 105 -18.51 -3.17 -6.71
CA ALA A 105 -18.92 -3.98 -5.56
C ALA A 105 -18.85 -3.21 -4.23
N ASP A 106 -17.78 -2.44 -4.00
CA ASP A 106 -17.67 -1.57 -2.82
C ASP A 106 -18.78 -0.49 -2.81
N PHE A 107 -19.11 0.08 -3.98
CA PHE A 107 -20.19 1.04 -4.14
C PHE A 107 -21.58 0.42 -3.89
N GLU A 108 -21.81 -0.81 -4.32
CA GLU A 108 -23.02 -1.58 -4.00
C GLU A 108 -23.18 -1.75 -2.48
N ALA A 109 -22.12 -2.13 -1.77
CA ALA A 109 -22.16 -2.30 -0.33
C ALA A 109 -22.45 -0.98 0.42
N ASP A 110 -21.86 0.14 0.00
CA ASP A 110 -22.15 1.46 0.59
C ASP A 110 -23.61 1.88 0.35
N LEU A 111 -24.16 1.65 -0.84
CA LEU A 111 -25.57 1.96 -1.14
C LEU A 111 -26.55 1.15 -0.29
N GLN A 112 -26.25 -0.13 -0.03
CA GLN A 112 -27.05 -0.98 0.84
C GLN A 112 -26.98 -0.49 2.30
N ASN A 113 -25.79 -0.15 2.79
CA ASN A 113 -25.57 0.30 4.17
C ASN A 113 -26.20 1.67 4.47
N ARG A 114 -26.34 2.55 3.47
CA ARG A 114 -27.02 3.85 3.62
C ARG A 114 -28.55 3.76 3.71
N GLY A 115 -29.11 2.55 3.83
CA GLY A 115 -30.54 2.33 4.07
C GLY A 115 -31.42 2.69 2.87
N ARG A 116 -30.88 2.66 1.65
CA ARG A 116 -31.66 2.90 0.43
C ARG A 116 -32.53 1.68 0.13
N THR A 117 -33.73 1.92 -0.40
CA THR A 117 -34.64 0.85 -0.81
C THR A 117 -33.99 -0.06 -1.86
N PRO A 118 -34.25 -1.39 -1.85
CA PRO A 118 -33.69 -2.35 -2.81
C PRO A 118 -33.78 -1.93 -4.28
N SER A 119 -34.94 -1.42 -4.69
CA SER A 119 -35.16 -0.94 -6.05
C SER A 119 -34.24 0.22 -6.46
N HIS A 120 -33.91 1.11 -5.52
CA HIS A 120 -33.10 2.30 -5.79
C HIS A 120 -31.63 1.91 -6.06
N TYR A 121 -31.00 1.14 -5.17
CA TYR A 121 -29.60 0.78 -5.40
C TYR A 121 -29.44 -0.18 -6.59
N GLN A 122 -30.39 -1.08 -6.84
CA GLN A 122 -30.38 -1.94 -8.03
C GLN A 122 -30.43 -1.13 -9.32
N ALA A 123 -31.34 -0.15 -9.42
CA ALA A 123 -31.47 0.69 -10.61
C ALA A 123 -30.20 1.53 -10.86
N VAL A 124 -29.57 2.04 -9.79
CA VAL A 124 -28.32 2.80 -9.89
C VAL A 124 -27.16 1.89 -10.33
N LEU A 125 -27.03 0.70 -9.74
CA LEU A 125 -25.96 -0.24 -10.11
C LEU A 125 -26.08 -0.76 -11.53
N GLN A 126 -27.30 -1.03 -12.01
CA GLN A 126 -27.55 -1.42 -13.39
C GLN A 126 -27.08 -0.35 -14.39
N ARG A 127 -27.35 0.92 -14.11
CA ARG A 127 -26.88 2.03 -14.95
C ARG A 127 -25.37 2.17 -14.93
N VAL A 128 -24.76 2.07 -13.75
CA VAL A 128 -23.30 2.14 -13.60
C VAL A 128 -22.62 1.00 -14.36
N ARG A 129 -23.07 -0.26 -14.18
CA ARG A 129 -22.51 -1.41 -14.92
C ARG A 129 -22.64 -1.23 -16.41
N LYS A 130 -23.82 -0.84 -16.89
CA LYS A 130 -24.06 -0.59 -18.31
C LYS A 130 -23.14 0.48 -18.89
N THR A 131 -22.97 1.63 -18.21
CA THR A 131 -22.06 2.68 -18.68
C THR A 131 -20.61 2.19 -18.74
N VAL A 132 -20.19 1.38 -17.79
CA VAL A 132 -18.83 0.84 -17.75
C VAL A 132 -18.60 -0.21 -18.85
N GLU A 133 -19.59 -1.07 -19.11
CA GLU A 133 -19.59 -2.02 -20.24
C GLU A 133 -19.59 -1.28 -21.59
N ASP A 134 -20.46 -0.28 -21.77
CA ASP A 134 -20.57 0.52 -23.00
C ASP A 134 -19.27 1.30 -23.31
N CYS A 135 -18.44 1.57 -22.29
CA CYS A 135 -17.14 2.23 -22.42
C CYS A 135 -15.95 1.26 -22.48
N GLU A 136 -16.18 -0.06 -22.59
CA GLU A 136 -15.13 -1.10 -22.73
C GLU A 136 -14.09 -1.11 -21.60
N PHE A 137 -14.49 -0.76 -20.38
CA PHE A 137 -13.59 -0.83 -19.21
C PHE A 137 -13.54 -2.22 -18.54
N PHE A 138 -14.14 -3.23 -19.18
CA PHE A 138 -14.18 -4.64 -18.75
C PHE A 138 -13.53 -5.56 -19.77
#